data_AF-A0A3B0Y355-F1
#
_entry.id   AF-A0A3B0Y355-F1
#
_cell.length_a   1.000
_cell.length_b   1.000
_cell.length_c   1.000
_cell.angle_alpha   90.00
_cell.angle_beta   90.00
_cell.angle_gamma   90.00
#
_symmetry.space_group_name_H-M   'P 1'
#
loop_
_entity.id
_entity.type
_entity.pdbx_description
1 polymer ?
#
loop_
_entity_poly.entity_id
_entity_poly.type
_entity_poly.pdbx_seq_one_letter_code
_entity_poly.pdbx_strand_id
1 'polypeptide(L)'
;MSEKHTPTEIKLHQKSQLLEITFADGENFKFPSEYLRSHAKSAEIEASDKPVFGKADVKLVKIEPQGNYALRLYFDDGYDSGIFSWDTLYELGTDYETNWNQYLAQLEKHGLKREPANKAAEGEATIRLMYFMTNMLKVTRKETEELALPGSIRDVEKLLKLLRMRGEGWQCMFADNAVQITVNKQFAELFTKLEDGDEVAFVPISKDI
;
A
#
# COMPACT_ATOMS: atom_id res chain seq x y z
N MET A 1 9.33 11.16 25.38
CA MET A 1 10.07 10.85 24.15
C MET A 1 11.49 10.46 24.50
N SER A 2 11.81 9.19 24.30
CA SER A 2 13.20 8.74 24.30
C SER A 2 13.91 9.38 23.09
N GLU A 3 15.17 9.82 23.20
CA GLU A 3 15.92 10.35 22.04
C GLU A 3 15.87 9.37 20.85
N LYS A 4 15.81 8.07 21.15
CA LYS A 4 15.65 6.95 20.23
C LYS A 4 14.47 7.09 19.27
N HIS A 5 13.33 7.62 19.75
CA HIS A 5 12.09 7.69 18.97
C HIS A 5 11.95 9.03 18.23
N THR A 6 13.04 9.77 18.03
CA THR A 6 13.00 10.99 17.22
C THR A 6 13.09 10.61 15.73
N PRO A 7 12.16 11.07 14.86
CA PRO A 7 12.26 10.80 13.44
C PRO A 7 13.40 11.61 12.80
N THR A 8 14.18 10.98 11.93
CA THR A 8 15.23 11.62 11.13
C THR A 8 14.80 11.82 9.68
N GLU A 9 13.88 11.00 9.19
CA GLU A 9 13.33 11.11 7.84
C GLU A 9 11.86 10.67 7.83
N ILE A 10 11.02 11.40 7.08
CA ILE A 10 9.60 11.10 6.90
C ILE A 10 9.29 11.20 5.41
N LYS A 11 8.74 10.13 4.83
CA LYS A 11 8.35 10.06 3.41
C LYS A 11 6.89 9.63 3.30
N LEU A 12 6.11 10.38 2.52
CA LEU A 12 4.76 9.99 2.15
C LEU A 12 4.76 9.45 0.72
N HIS A 13 4.60 8.14 0.58
CA HIS A 13 4.49 7.46 -0.71
C HIS A 13 3.04 7.44 -1.15
N GLN A 14 2.62 8.52 -1.82
CA GLN A 14 1.21 8.70 -2.17
C GLN A 14 0.67 7.59 -3.07
N LYS A 15 1.48 6.98 -3.97
CA LYS A 15 0.94 5.93 -4.84
C LYS A 15 0.77 4.59 -4.11
N SER A 16 1.77 4.16 -3.35
CA SER A 16 1.70 2.93 -2.55
C SER A 16 0.88 3.08 -1.27
N GLN A 17 0.41 4.29 -0.96
CA GLN A 17 -0.38 4.64 0.24
C GLN A 17 0.37 4.29 1.53
N LEU A 18 1.68 4.56 1.56
CA LEU A 18 2.56 4.30 2.70
C LEU A 18 3.10 5.60 3.32
N LEU A 19 3.14 5.62 4.65
CA LEU A 19 3.98 6.54 5.40
C LEU A 19 5.24 5.79 5.83
N GLU A 20 6.41 6.23 5.40
CA GLU A 20 7.70 5.69 5.82
C GLU A 20 8.38 6.66 6.78
N ILE A 21 8.89 6.14 7.89
CA ILE A 21 9.58 6.93 8.91
C ILE A 21 10.87 6.20 9.31
N THR A 22 11.98 6.92 9.26
CA THR A 22 13.26 6.50 9.83
C THR A 22 13.47 7.21 11.17
N PHE A 23 13.85 6.47 12.21
CA PHE A 23 14.10 6.98 13.55
C PHE A 23 15.61 7.09 13.84
N ALA A 24 15.95 7.87 14.87
CA ALA A 24 17.34 8.21 15.23
C ALA A 24 18.21 7.00 15.61
N ASP A 25 17.60 5.88 15.96
CA ASP A 25 18.25 4.60 16.24
C ASP A 25 18.54 3.75 14.99
N GLY A 26 18.09 4.22 13.82
CA GLY A 26 18.21 3.52 12.55
C GLY A 26 17.03 2.61 12.20
N GLU A 27 16.02 2.48 13.06
CA GLU A 27 14.81 1.74 12.71
C GLU A 27 14.03 2.47 11.61
N ASN A 28 13.54 1.70 10.64
CA ASN A 28 12.77 2.22 9.51
C ASN A 28 11.45 1.45 9.43
N PHE A 29 10.35 2.18 9.56
CA PHE A 29 9.00 1.61 9.54
C PHE A 29 8.21 2.14 8.35
N LYS A 30 7.47 1.24 7.68
CA LYS A 30 6.54 1.55 6.59
C LYS A 30 5.12 1.22 7.03
N PHE A 31 4.26 2.23 7.08
CA PHE A 31 2.90 2.13 7.57
C PHE A 31 1.89 2.26 6.43
N PRO A 32 1.14 1.20 6.09
CA PRO A 32 0.01 1.32 5.18
C PRO A 32 -1.05 2.29 5.71
N SER A 33 -1.69 3.04 4.82
CA SER A 33 -2.74 4.00 5.18
C SER A 33 -3.89 3.34 5.93
N GLU A 34 -4.31 2.14 5.51
CA GLU A 34 -5.32 1.34 6.24
C GLU A 34 -4.88 1.00 7.66
N TYR A 35 -3.60 0.67 7.85
CA TYR A 35 -3.09 0.32 9.17
C TYR A 35 -3.15 1.52 10.12
N LEU A 36 -2.69 2.69 9.66
CA LEU A 36 -2.79 3.92 10.45
C LEU A 36 -4.26 4.29 10.72
N ARG A 37 -5.14 4.16 9.73
CA ARG A 37 -6.56 4.51 9.88
C ARG A 37 -7.30 3.57 10.83
N SER A 38 -6.97 2.27 10.82
CA SER A 38 -7.58 1.27 11.70
C SER A 38 -7.13 1.39 13.15
N HIS A 39 -5.93 1.95 13.38
CA HIS A 39 -5.35 2.19 14.71
C HIS A 39 -5.47 3.66 15.15
N ALA A 40 -6.15 4.50 14.37
CA ALA A 40 -6.42 5.87 14.73
C ALA A 40 -7.39 5.92 15.92
N LYS A 41 -7.06 6.70 16.95
CA LYS A 41 -7.88 6.88 18.14
C LYS A 41 -8.65 8.19 18.06
N SER A 42 -9.96 8.14 18.31
CA SER A 42 -10.80 9.32 18.55
C SER A 42 -11.92 8.94 19.51
N ALA A 43 -12.53 9.93 20.18
CA ALA A 43 -13.62 9.68 21.13
C ALA A 43 -14.78 8.88 20.51
N GLU A 44 -15.08 9.11 19.23
CA GLU A 44 -16.12 8.37 18.49
C GLU A 44 -15.71 6.92 18.19
N ILE A 45 -14.43 6.69 17.87
CA ILE A 45 -13.89 5.34 17.62
C ILE A 45 -13.80 4.56 18.94
N GLU A 46 -13.35 5.21 20.01
CA GLU A 46 -13.21 4.59 21.34
C GLU A 46 -14.57 4.27 21.99
N ALA A 47 -15.64 4.97 21.62
CA ALA A 47 -16.99 4.67 22.07
C ALA A 47 -17.64 3.47 21.33
N SER A 48 -17.03 2.97 20.26
CA SER A 48 -17.52 1.86 19.45
C SER A 48 -16.89 0.53 19.88
N ASP A 49 -17.72 -0.50 20.09
CA ASP A 49 -17.27 -1.89 20.33
C ASP A 49 -16.92 -2.63 19.02
N LYS A 50 -16.98 -1.95 17.87
CA LYS A 50 -16.58 -2.50 16.57
C LYS A 50 -15.24 -1.90 16.14
N PRO A 51 -14.33 -2.71 15.57
CA PRO A 51 -13.12 -2.19 14.93
C PRO A 51 -13.49 -1.30 13.75
N VAL A 52 -12.62 -0.36 13.39
CA VAL A 52 -12.76 0.41 12.14
C VAL A 52 -12.75 -0.57 10.95
N PHE A 53 -13.71 -0.50 10.03
CA PHE A 53 -13.85 -1.48 8.94
C PHE A 53 -14.21 -0.81 7.61
N GLY A 54 -14.08 -1.54 6.50
CA GLY A 54 -14.37 -1.01 5.16
C GLY A 54 -13.34 0.03 4.66
N LYS A 55 -12.14 0.04 5.24
CA LYS A 55 -11.07 1.03 4.99
C LYS A 55 -9.86 0.47 4.23
N ALA A 56 -9.99 -0.70 3.58
CA ALA A 56 -8.89 -1.29 2.78
C ALA A 56 -8.34 -0.39 1.67
N ASP A 57 -9.17 0.56 1.20
CA ASP A 57 -8.83 1.47 0.11
C ASP A 57 -8.63 2.92 0.61
N VAL A 58 -8.61 3.17 1.93
CA VAL A 58 -8.44 4.51 2.50
C VAL A 58 -7.06 5.07 2.16
N LYS A 59 -7.00 6.36 1.84
CA LYS A 59 -5.78 7.04 1.42
C LYS A 59 -5.33 8.05 2.46
N LEU A 60 -4.04 8.05 2.77
CA LEU A 60 -3.41 9.13 3.53
C LEU A 60 -3.09 10.27 2.56
N VAL A 61 -3.93 11.31 2.57
CA VAL A 61 -3.84 12.41 1.60
C VAL A 61 -2.85 13.49 1.99
N LYS A 62 -2.64 13.68 3.29
CA LYS A 62 -1.77 14.74 3.83
C LYS A 62 -1.27 14.40 5.22
N ILE A 63 -0.08 14.88 5.54
CA ILE A 63 0.51 14.84 6.89
C ILE A 63 0.92 16.26 7.31
N GLU A 64 0.76 16.56 8.60
CA GLU A 64 1.20 17.84 9.18
C GLU A 64 1.96 17.61 10.49
N PRO A 65 3.17 18.17 10.65
CA PRO A 65 3.86 18.17 11.93
C PRO A 65 3.05 18.86 13.03
N GLN A 66 3.00 18.26 14.22
CA GLN A 66 2.40 18.85 15.42
C GLN A 66 3.52 19.11 16.44
N GLY A 67 4.08 20.32 16.39
CA GLY A 67 5.27 20.66 17.15
C GLY A 67 6.42 19.70 16.85
N ASN A 68 7.14 19.26 17.89
CA ASN A 68 8.28 18.37 17.75
C ASN A 68 7.98 16.92 18.18
N TYR A 69 6.72 16.53 18.37
CA TYR A 69 6.39 15.26 19.06
C TYR A 69 5.39 14.35 18.33
N ALA A 70 4.75 14.82 17.25
CA ALA A 70 3.69 14.07 16.58
C ALA A 70 3.46 14.49 15.13
N LEU A 71 2.73 13.65 14.40
CA LEU A 71 2.08 13.97 13.13
C LEU A 71 0.56 14.01 13.30
N ARG A 72 -0.06 14.97 12.63
CA ARG A 72 -1.48 14.90 12.28
C ARG A 72 -1.63 14.28 10.90
N LEU A 73 -2.49 13.27 10.80
CA LEU A 73 -2.74 12.51 9.57
C LEU A 73 -4.14 12.82 9.03
N TYR A 74 -4.23 13.06 7.72
CA TYR A 74 -5.47 13.37 7.03
C TYR A 74 -5.80 12.27 6.04
N PHE A 75 -7.00 11.71 6.13
CA PHE A 75 -7.46 10.63 5.27
C PHE A 75 -8.56 11.08 4.32
N ASP A 76 -8.67 10.42 3.16
CA ASP A 76 -9.69 10.72 2.15
C ASP A 76 -11.13 10.36 2.57
N ASP A 77 -11.29 9.57 3.63
CA ASP A 77 -12.59 9.26 4.23
C ASP A 77 -13.15 10.36 5.15
N GLY A 78 -12.49 11.53 5.17
CA GLY A 78 -12.87 12.69 5.98
C GLY A 78 -12.33 12.65 7.42
N TYR A 79 -11.59 11.60 7.81
CA TYR A 79 -10.97 11.56 9.11
C TYR A 79 -9.71 12.44 9.15
N ASP A 80 -9.74 13.50 9.97
CA ASP A 80 -8.68 14.50 10.06
C ASP A 80 -8.20 14.77 11.50
N SER A 81 -8.67 14.00 12.48
CA SER A 81 -8.38 14.20 13.90
C SER A 81 -7.25 13.32 14.45
N GLY A 82 -6.68 12.44 13.62
CA GLY A 82 -5.64 11.49 14.02
C GLY A 82 -4.31 12.18 14.30
N ILE A 83 -4.00 12.40 15.57
CA ILE A 83 -2.66 12.81 16.03
C ILE A 83 -1.91 11.58 16.52
N PHE A 84 -0.78 11.29 15.90
CA PHE A 84 0.10 10.17 16.20
C PHE A 84 1.41 10.71 16.74
N SER A 85 1.70 10.44 18.02
CA SER A 85 3.01 10.79 18.59
C SER A 85 4.12 9.92 18.00
N TRP A 86 5.37 10.38 18.11
CA TRP A 86 6.52 9.57 17.68
C TRP A 86 6.62 8.27 18.45
N ASP A 87 6.37 8.30 19.76
CA ASP A 87 6.36 7.10 20.61
C ASP A 87 5.27 6.11 20.12
N THR A 88 4.06 6.59 19.80
CA THR A 88 2.99 5.75 19.25
C THR A 88 3.32 5.19 17.86
N LEU A 89 3.93 5.97 16.97
CA LEU A 89 4.35 5.48 15.65
C LEU A 89 5.46 4.43 15.78
N TYR A 90 6.38 4.63 16.72
CA TYR A 90 7.45 3.67 16.99
C TYR A 90 6.89 2.33 17.53
N GLU A 91 5.96 2.39 18.48
CA GLU A 91 5.25 1.20 18.99
C GLU A 91 4.47 0.49 17.89
N LEU A 92 3.69 1.23 17.09
CA LEU A 92 2.97 0.68 15.94
C LEU A 92 3.90 0.02 14.92
N GLY A 93 5.12 0.55 14.74
CA GLY A 93 6.11 -0.02 13.85
C GLY A 93 6.70 -1.32 14.39
N THR A 94 7.05 -1.30 15.67
CA THR A 94 7.62 -2.46 16.39
C THR A 94 6.64 -3.63 16.45
N ASP A 95 5.37 -3.34 16.73
CA ASP A 95 4.33 -4.35 16.96
C ASP A 95 3.43 -4.58 15.74
N TYR A 96 3.87 -4.18 14.54
CA TYR A 96 3.06 -4.18 13.31
C TYR A 96 2.32 -5.51 13.08
N GLU A 97 3.06 -6.61 13.01
CA GLU A 97 2.50 -7.95 12.75
C GLU A 97 1.48 -8.37 13.81
N THR A 98 1.78 -8.12 15.09
CA THR A 98 0.90 -8.45 16.21
C THR A 98 -0.40 -7.67 16.13
N ASN A 99 -0.28 -6.34 16.00
CA ASN A 99 -1.42 -5.42 15.91
C ASN A 99 -2.28 -5.71 14.69
N TRP A 100 -1.65 -6.01 13.56
CA TRP A 100 -2.34 -6.33 12.32
C TRP A 100 -3.15 -7.62 12.43
N ASN A 101 -2.54 -8.69 12.93
CA ASN A 101 -3.25 -9.96 13.13
C ASN A 101 -4.41 -9.84 14.13
N GLN A 102 -4.24 -9.03 15.18
CA GLN A 102 -5.33 -8.72 16.13
C GLN A 102 -6.47 -7.98 15.45
N TYR A 103 -6.17 -6.97 14.63
CA TYR A 103 -7.17 -6.25 13.85
C TYR A 103 -7.96 -7.17 12.90
N LEU A 104 -7.27 -8.06 12.17
CA LEU A 104 -7.91 -9.05 11.29
C LEU A 104 -8.84 -10.00 12.07
N ALA A 105 -8.39 -10.50 13.22
CA ALA A 105 -9.20 -11.36 14.08
C ALA A 105 -10.45 -10.63 14.63
N GLN A 106 -10.34 -9.34 14.96
CA GLN A 106 -11.49 -8.53 15.37
C GLN A 106 -12.49 -8.35 14.23
N LEU A 107 -12.04 -8.10 12.99
CA LEU A 107 -12.94 -8.04 11.84
C LEU A 107 -13.71 -9.34 11.66
N GLU A 108 -13.01 -10.48 11.70
CA GLU A 108 -13.62 -11.80 11.58
C GLU A 108 -14.65 -12.06 12.68
N LYS A 109 -14.30 -11.79 13.94
CA LYS A 109 -15.19 -11.96 15.10
C LYS A 109 -16.51 -11.17 14.93
N HIS A 110 -16.45 -9.99 14.32
CA HIS A 110 -17.63 -9.14 14.11
C HIS A 110 -18.32 -9.36 12.75
N GLY A 111 -17.82 -10.29 11.93
CA GLY A 111 -18.34 -10.52 10.57
C GLY A 111 -18.14 -9.32 9.63
N LEU A 112 -17.14 -8.48 9.91
CA LEU A 112 -16.81 -7.28 9.16
C LEU A 112 -15.73 -7.57 8.12
N LYS A 113 -15.62 -6.71 7.10
CA LYS A 113 -14.61 -6.82 6.05
C LYS A 113 -13.73 -5.58 6.02
N ARG A 114 -12.49 -5.78 5.57
CA ARG A 114 -11.56 -4.68 5.28
C ARG A 114 -12.06 -3.87 4.10
N GLU A 115 -12.54 -4.53 3.06
CA GLU A 115 -13.00 -3.89 1.84
C GLU A 115 -14.33 -3.16 2.07
N PRO A 116 -14.54 -2.01 1.40
CA PRO A 116 -15.81 -1.30 1.46
C PRO A 116 -16.94 -2.17 0.89
N ALA A 117 -18.10 -2.18 1.56
CA ALA A 117 -19.25 -3.01 1.21
C ALA A 117 -19.80 -2.74 -0.20
N ASN A 118 -19.56 -1.53 -0.75
CA ASN A 118 -20.21 -1.04 -1.96
C ASN A 118 -19.26 -0.82 -3.16
N LYS A 119 -18.15 -1.57 -3.24
CA LYS A 119 -17.38 -1.68 -4.49
C LYS A 119 -17.59 -3.04 -5.14
N ALA A 120 -18.81 -3.30 -5.59
CA ALA A 120 -19.02 -4.15 -6.75
C ALA A 120 -19.14 -3.21 -7.96
N ALA A 121 -18.26 -3.36 -8.95
CA ALA A 121 -18.38 -2.73 -10.27
C ALA A 121 -18.20 -1.19 -10.37
N GLU A 122 -17.09 -0.64 -9.87
CA GLU A 122 -16.59 0.63 -10.41
C GLU A 122 -15.43 0.36 -11.36
N GLY A 123 -15.74 0.43 -12.67
CA GLY A 123 -14.82 0.68 -13.79
C GLY A 123 -13.85 -0.45 -14.16
N GLU A 124 -13.88 -0.87 -15.42
CA GLU A 124 -12.70 -1.47 -16.05
C GLU A 124 -11.58 -0.41 -16.03
N ALA A 125 -10.72 -0.44 -15.02
CA ALA A 125 -9.58 0.47 -14.97
C ALA A 125 -8.62 0.09 -16.10
N THR A 126 -8.31 1.03 -16.98
CA THR A 126 -7.35 0.81 -18.05
C THR A 126 -5.99 1.29 -17.59
N ILE A 127 -5.02 0.38 -17.49
CA ILE A 127 -3.64 0.71 -17.13
C ILE A 127 -2.71 0.53 -18.31
N ARG A 128 -1.59 1.25 -18.31
CA ARG A 128 -0.50 1.07 -19.27
C ARG A 128 0.62 0.27 -18.63
N LEU A 129 0.87 -0.91 -19.16
CA LEU A 129 2.02 -1.73 -18.80
C LEU A 129 3.23 -1.30 -19.63
N MET A 130 4.39 -1.18 -18.98
CA MET A 130 5.67 -0.90 -19.60
C MET A 130 6.67 -1.99 -19.24
N TYR A 131 7.28 -2.59 -20.24
CA TYR A 131 8.19 -3.71 -20.06
C TYR A 131 9.62 -3.29 -20.37
N PHE A 132 10.47 -3.17 -19.35
CA PHE A 132 11.87 -2.78 -19.50
C PHE A 132 12.82 -3.99 -19.56
N MET A 133 12.31 -5.17 -19.91
CA MET A 133 13.05 -6.43 -20.00
C MET A 133 13.41 -6.75 -21.46
N THR A 134 14.70 -6.90 -21.76
CA THR A 134 15.18 -7.14 -23.14
C THR A 134 14.68 -8.46 -23.74
N ASN A 135 14.44 -9.50 -22.93
CA ASN A 135 13.89 -10.75 -23.47
C ASN A 135 12.38 -10.68 -23.71
N MET A 136 11.66 -9.79 -23.01
CA MET A 136 10.23 -9.63 -23.20
C MET A 136 9.90 -9.08 -24.59
N LEU A 137 10.76 -8.23 -25.15
CA LEU A 137 10.63 -7.74 -26.53
C LEU A 137 10.66 -8.85 -27.58
N LYS A 138 11.35 -9.97 -27.30
CA LYS A 138 11.37 -11.12 -28.21
C LYS A 138 10.04 -11.89 -28.20
N VAL A 139 9.31 -11.88 -27.08
CA VAL A 139 8.07 -12.62 -26.86
C VAL A 139 6.84 -11.77 -27.18
N THR A 140 6.77 -10.54 -26.69
CA THR A 140 5.61 -9.64 -26.85
C THR A 140 5.69 -8.76 -28.09
N ARG A 141 6.91 -8.50 -28.60
CA ARG A 141 7.22 -7.48 -29.64
C ARG A 141 6.70 -6.08 -29.30
N LYS A 142 6.43 -5.80 -28.03
CA LYS A 142 5.84 -4.54 -27.56
C LYS A 142 6.53 -4.09 -26.27
N GLU A 143 6.99 -2.85 -26.27
CA GLU A 143 7.54 -2.16 -25.08
C GLU A 143 6.42 -1.73 -24.12
N THR A 144 5.21 -1.52 -24.64
CA THR A 144 4.05 -1.08 -23.87
C THR A 144 2.76 -1.80 -24.30
N GLU A 145 1.83 -1.93 -23.37
CA GLU A 145 0.52 -2.54 -23.58
C GLU A 145 -0.54 -1.82 -22.74
N GLU A 146 -1.71 -1.54 -23.30
CA GLU A 146 -2.87 -1.09 -22.53
C GLU A 146 -3.70 -2.31 -22.12
N LEU A 147 -3.99 -2.41 -20.82
CA LEU A 147 -4.70 -3.52 -20.23
C LEU A 147 -5.93 -3.00 -19.46
N ALA A 148 -7.11 -3.42 -19.88
CA ALA A 148 -8.33 -3.27 -19.10
C ALA A 148 -8.33 -4.27 -17.95
N LEU A 149 -8.35 -3.78 -16.71
CA LEU A 149 -8.41 -4.58 -15.50
C LEU A 149 -9.85 -4.94 -15.17
N PRO A 150 -10.18 -6.24 -15.02
CA PRO A 150 -11.42 -6.64 -14.39
C PRO A 150 -11.51 -6.05 -12.98
N GLY A 151 -12.70 -5.64 -12.52
CA GLY A 151 -12.88 -5.00 -11.20
C GLY A 151 -12.49 -5.85 -9.98
N SER A 152 -12.13 -7.12 -10.18
CA SER A 152 -11.51 -8.00 -9.19
C SER A 152 -10.02 -7.73 -8.96
N ILE A 153 -9.32 -7.17 -9.94
CA ILE A 153 -7.88 -6.84 -9.87
C ILE A 153 -7.76 -5.39 -9.44
N ARG A 154 -7.20 -5.17 -8.25
CA ARG A 154 -7.16 -3.85 -7.60
C ARG A 154 -5.78 -3.43 -7.13
N ASP A 155 -4.82 -4.34 -7.18
CA ASP A 155 -3.49 -4.17 -6.62
C ASP A 155 -2.45 -4.89 -7.48
N VAL A 156 -1.19 -4.54 -7.25
CA VAL A 156 -0.04 -5.11 -7.97
C VAL A 156 0.03 -6.63 -7.81
N GLU A 157 -0.27 -7.18 -6.63
CA GLU A 157 -0.25 -8.62 -6.37
C GLU A 157 -1.20 -9.38 -7.31
N LYS A 158 -2.46 -8.92 -7.42
CA LYS A 158 -3.45 -9.52 -8.29
C LYS A 158 -3.12 -9.31 -9.77
N LEU A 159 -2.53 -8.17 -10.13
CA LEU A 159 -2.03 -7.94 -11.49
C LEU A 159 -0.94 -8.96 -11.86
N LEU A 160 0.05 -9.18 -11.00
CA LEU A 160 1.09 -10.18 -11.23
C LEU A 160 0.50 -11.58 -11.39
N LYS A 161 -0.46 -11.96 -10.54
CA LYS A 161 -1.19 -13.22 -10.66
C LYS A 161 -1.86 -13.35 -12.03
N LEU A 162 -2.55 -12.30 -12.51
CA LEU A 162 -3.16 -12.29 -13.84
C LEU A 162 -2.10 -12.42 -14.96
N LEU A 163 -0.99 -11.67 -14.88
CA LEU A 163 0.05 -11.70 -15.91
C LEU A 163 0.72 -13.08 -16.00
N ARG A 164 0.99 -13.73 -14.87
CA ARG A 164 1.54 -15.10 -14.80
C ARG A 164 0.60 -16.14 -15.44
N MET A 165 -0.70 -15.89 -15.52
CA MET A 165 -1.67 -16.78 -16.19
C MET A 165 -1.60 -16.71 -17.73
N ARG A 166 -0.86 -15.76 -18.32
CA ARG A 166 -0.72 -15.62 -19.78
C ARG A 166 0.16 -16.70 -20.42
N GLY A 167 0.88 -17.50 -19.64
CA GLY A 167 1.65 -18.67 -20.11
C GLY A 167 2.99 -18.86 -19.38
N GLU A 168 3.68 -19.96 -19.67
CA GLU A 168 4.93 -20.34 -18.98
C GLU A 168 6.04 -19.28 -19.07
N GLY A 169 6.16 -18.61 -20.23
CA GLY A 169 7.11 -17.51 -20.40
C GLY A 169 6.86 -16.34 -19.45
N TRP A 170 5.59 -16.05 -19.10
CA TRP A 170 5.24 -14.98 -18.17
C TRP A 170 5.50 -15.38 -16.71
N GLN A 171 5.34 -16.66 -16.37
CA GLN A 171 5.62 -17.16 -15.03
C GLN A 171 7.08 -16.97 -14.63
N CYS A 172 8.01 -17.27 -15.55
CA CYS A 172 9.44 -17.07 -15.33
C CYS A 172 9.80 -15.58 -15.16
N MET A 173 9.24 -14.72 -16.02
CA MET A 173 9.53 -13.28 -16.02
C MET A 173 9.04 -12.57 -14.77
N PHE A 174 7.88 -13.00 -14.26
CA PHE A 174 7.28 -12.45 -13.05
C PHE A 174 7.50 -13.38 -11.85
N ALA A 175 8.54 -14.20 -11.83
CA ALA A 175 8.89 -14.98 -10.64
C ALA A 175 9.17 -14.05 -9.45
N ASP A 176 9.10 -14.57 -8.23
CA ASP A 176 9.33 -13.76 -7.04
C ASP A 176 10.74 -13.16 -7.08
N ASN A 177 10.84 -11.85 -6.85
CA ASN A 177 12.08 -11.05 -6.96
C ASN A 177 12.73 -11.03 -8.36
N ALA A 178 12.01 -11.39 -9.43
CA ALA A 178 12.54 -11.25 -10.79
C ALA A 178 12.52 -9.80 -11.30
N VAL A 179 11.51 -9.03 -10.88
CA VAL A 179 11.28 -7.65 -11.32
C VAL A 179 11.04 -6.71 -10.14
N GLN A 180 11.53 -5.49 -10.29
CA GLN A 180 11.15 -4.33 -9.51
C GLN A 180 10.00 -3.62 -10.23
N ILE A 181 9.01 -3.20 -9.45
CA ILE A 181 7.75 -2.67 -9.98
C ILE A 181 7.69 -1.18 -9.64
N THR A 182 7.32 -0.37 -10.62
CA THR A 182 6.95 1.02 -10.35
C THR A 182 5.55 1.30 -10.87
N VAL A 183 4.77 2.07 -10.12
CA VAL A 183 3.51 2.64 -10.57
C VAL A 183 3.66 4.15 -10.62
N ASN A 184 3.39 4.76 -11.78
CA ASN A 184 3.59 6.19 -12.04
C ASN A 184 5.01 6.67 -11.67
N LYS A 185 6.03 5.89 -12.04
CA LYS A 185 7.47 6.13 -11.80
C LYS A 185 7.90 6.10 -10.33
N GLN A 186 7.05 5.63 -9.42
CA GLN A 186 7.37 5.42 -8.00
C GLN A 186 7.42 3.92 -7.70
N PHE A 187 8.35 3.48 -6.84
CA PHE A 187 8.40 2.08 -6.43
C PHE A 187 7.09 1.65 -5.77
N ALA A 188 6.64 0.45 -6.16
CA ALA A 188 5.37 -0.09 -5.72
C ALA A 188 5.57 -1.43 -5.01
N GLU A 189 4.98 -1.54 -3.82
CA GLU A 189 4.85 -2.80 -3.09
C GLU A 189 3.68 -3.63 -3.68
N LEU A 190 3.60 -4.93 -3.37
CA LEU A 190 2.57 -5.83 -3.90
C LEU A 190 1.14 -5.39 -3.59
N PHE A 191 0.92 -4.76 -2.44
CA PHE A 191 -0.39 -4.23 -2.04
C PHE A 191 -0.72 -2.87 -2.65
N THR A 192 0.17 -2.27 -3.44
CA THR A 192 -0.06 -0.96 -4.10
C THR A 192 -1.29 -1.05 -4.99
N LYS A 193 -2.25 -0.14 -4.78
CA LYS A 193 -3.51 -0.11 -5.51
C LYS A 193 -3.29 0.39 -6.94
N LEU A 194 -4.06 -0.18 -7.86
CA LEU A 194 -4.08 0.20 -9.27
C LEU A 194 -5.36 0.97 -9.58
N GLU A 195 -5.20 2.06 -10.32
CA GLU A 195 -6.24 3.01 -10.68
C GLU A 195 -6.26 3.19 -12.20
N ASP A 196 -7.39 3.68 -12.71
CA ASP A 196 -7.52 4.01 -14.13
C ASP A 196 -6.45 5.02 -14.56
N GLY A 197 -5.80 4.75 -15.69
CA GLY A 197 -4.71 5.56 -16.25
C GLY A 197 -3.32 5.30 -15.67
N ASP A 198 -3.16 4.39 -14.71
CA ASP A 198 -1.85 4.11 -14.12
C ASP A 198 -0.83 3.55 -15.12
N GLU A 199 0.41 4.00 -15.00
CA GLU A 199 1.55 3.44 -15.71
C GLU A 199 2.31 2.47 -14.80
N VAL A 200 2.23 1.17 -15.10
CA VAL A 200 2.93 0.11 -14.36
C VAL A 200 4.14 -0.34 -15.16
N ALA A 201 5.33 -0.10 -14.63
CA ALA A 201 6.57 -0.55 -15.23
C ALA A 201 7.18 -1.72 -14.47
N PHE A 202 7.74 -2.66 -15.24
CA PHE A 202 8.47 -3.81 -14.73
C PHE A 202 9.93 -3.72 -15.17
N VAL A 203 10.81 -3.58 -14.19
CA VAL A 203 12.26 -3.43 -14.37
C VAL A 203 12.95 -4.70 -13.87
N PRO A 204 13.76 -5.40 -14.66
CA PRO A 204 14.42 -6.61 -14.21
C PRO A 204 15.44 -6.31 -13.11
N ILE A 205 15.46 -7.13 -12.06
CA ILE A 205 16.44 -7.00 -10.97
C ILE A 205 17.81 -7.58 -11.37
N SER A 206 17.84 -8.52 -12.33
CA SER A 206 19.05 -9.07 -12.92
C SER A 206 19.11 -8.84 -14.43
N LYS A 207 20.31 -8.63 -14.98
CA LYS A 207 20.54 -8.43 -16.43
C LYS A 207 20.22 -9.65 -17.29
N ASP A 208 19.97 -10.81 -16.67
CA ASP A 208 19.80 -12.09 -17.37
C ASP A 208 18.33 -12.49 -17.62
N ILE A 209 17.36 -11.61 -17.32
CA ILE A 209 15.92 -11.84 -17.55
C ILE A 209 15.35 -10.92 -18.64
#